data_AF-W9HTB4-F1
#
_entry.id   AF-W9HTB4-F1
#
_cell.length_a   1.000
_cell.length_b   1.000
_cell.length_c   1.000
_cell.angle_alpha   90.00
_cell.angle_beta   90.00
_cell.angle_gamma   90.00
#
_symmetry.space_group_name_H-M   'P 1'
#
loop_
_entity.id
_entity.type
_entity.pdbx_description
1 polymer ?
#
loop_
_entity_poly.entity_id
_entity_poly.type
_entity_poly.pdbx_seq_one_letter_code
_entity_poly.pdbx_strand_id
1 'polypeptide(L)'
;MPLYQTRARRRDGEQTYTGISRSRRQKLSWAIQRKGIRIKEVKIFEKLISQIISRHNNAFKLVRQRQELNLEPAATHATQADIITIFTQLLHTIPGYTFIADGLDKYTYLDNSSASIKKFLHDVTNAVISTHTQVLFISRNKPEIQQALIKDAPKSFNKYKIIPEDIQSDTAIFSQDIINRKLPNKTDNIQSTISETITNQCQGQFLWLKIQKDSLRAGINKKQLQHAIEDTPTRLNDLYDHN
;
A
#
# COMPACT_ATOMS: atom_id res chain seq x y z
N MET A 1 38.14 2.41 -35.97
CA MET A 1 36.99 3.33 -35.82
C MET A 1 35.77 2.72 -36.51
N PRO A 2 34.54 2.84 -36.00
CA PRO A 2 34.09 2.28 -34.72
C PRO A 2 32.79 1.45 -34.82
N LEU A 3 32.48 0.78 -33.70
CA LEU A 3 31.15 0.49 -33.13
C LEU A 3 30.28 -0.67 -33.64
N TYR A 4 30.41 -1.77 -32.88
CA TYR A 4 29.36 -2.74 -32.56
C TYR A 4 28.07 -2.06 -32.06
N GLN A 5 26.93 -2.35 -32.69
CA GLN A 5 25.61 -2.10 -32.11
C GLN A 5 25.09 -3.36 -31.41
N THR A 6 25.20 -3.33 -30.08
CA THR A 6 24.65 -4.31 -29.15
C THR A 6 23.11 -4.21 -29.16
N ARG A 7 22.42 -5.28 -29.59
CA ARG A 7 20.97 -5.46 -29.36
C ARG A 7 20.72 -5.57 -27.85
N ALA A 8 20.22 -4.50 -27.25
CA ALA A 8 19.74 -4.51 -25.89
C ALA A 8 18.45 -5.34 -25.78
N ARG A 9 18.53 -6.43 -25.00
CA ARG A 9 17.41 -7.20 -24.46
C ARG A 9 16.38 -6.26 -23.83
N ARG A 10 15.12 -6.33 -24.28
CA ARG A 10 13.96 -5.86 -23.52
C ARG A 10 13.89 -6.69 -22.24
N ARG A 11 14.02 -6.04 -21.09
CA ARG A 11 13.69 -6.64 -19.78
C ARG A 11 12.25 -6.30 -19.48
N ASP A 12 11.43 -7.34 -19.46
CA ASP A 12 10.06 -7.34 -18.98
C ASP A 12 10.03 -6.95 -17.50
N GLY A 13 9.19 -5.98 -17.19
CA GLY A 13 8.92 -5.48 -15.85
C GLY A 13 7.51 -4.92 -15.80
N GLU A 14 6.56 -5.66 -16.36
CA GLU A 14 5.15 -5.32 -16.41
C GLU A 14 4.44 -5.98 -15.22
N GLN A 15 4.42 -5.31 -14.07
CA GLN A 15 3.51 -5.70 -12.98
C GLN A 15 2.08 -5.33 -13.42
N THR A 16 1.38 -6.34 -13.89
CA THR A 16 0.08 -6.28 -14.51
C THR A 16 -1.02 -6.05 -13.48
N TYR A 17 -1.86 -5.05 -13.74
CA TYR A 17 -3.21 -5.00 -13.18
C TYR A 17 -3.92 -6.29 -13.63
N THR A 18 -4.47 -7.10 -12.73
CA THR A 18 -5.00 -8.44 -13.07
C THR A 18 -6.53 -8.53 -13.16
N GLY A 19 -7.26 -7.41 -12.98
CA GLY A 19 -8.74 -7.46 -12.84
C GLY A 19 -9.63 -6.92 -13.97
N ILE A 20 -9.10 -6.38 -15.08
CA ILE A 20 -9.94 -5.73 -16.12
C ILE A 20 -9.73 -6.43 -17.46
N SER A 21 -10.82 -6.77 -18.16
CA SER A 21 -10.75 -7.32 -19.50
C SER A 21 -9.99 -6.38 -20.46
N ARG A 22 -9.13 -6.95 -21.31
CA ARG A 22 -8.27 -6.21 -22.24
C ARG A 22 -9.04 -5.18 -23.08
N SER A 23 -10.28 -5.51 -23.46
CA SER A 23 -11.21 -4.64 -24.18
C SER A 23 -11.65 -3.40 -23.39
N ARG A 24 -11.97 -3.55 -22.09
CA ARG A 24 -12.34 -2.40 -21.23
C ARG A 24 -11.16 -1.48 -20.96
N ARG A 25 -9.95 -2.02 -20.82
CA ARG A 25 -8.72 -1.21 -20.64
C ARG A 25 -8.43 -0.32 -21.83
N GLN A 26 -8.48 -0.88 -23.03
CA GLN A 26 -8.22 -0.11 -24.26
C GLN A 26 -9.20 1.06 -24.39
N LYS A 27 -10.48 0.82 -24.09
CA LYS A 27 -11.54 1.84 -24.16
C LYS A 27 -11.41 2.95 -23.11
N LEU A 28 -10.70 2.72 -22.01
CA LEU A 28 -10.54 3.68 -20.91
C LEU A 28 -9.11 4.21 -20.77
N SER A 29 -8.30 4.00 -21.81
CA SER A 29 -6.90 4.44 -21.84
C SER A 29 -6.74 5.94 -21.65
N TRP A 30 -7.72 6.75 -22.06
CA TRP A 30 -7.72 8.20 -21.83
C TRP A 30 -7.68 8.59 -20.34
N ALA A 31 -8.40 7.85 -19.50
CA ALA A 31 -8.48 8.07 -18.06
C ALA A 31 -7.43 7.27 -17.27
N ILE A 32 -6.93 6.15 -17.82
CA ILE A 32 -6.15 5.14 -17.05
C ILE A 32 -4.72 4.92 -17.62
N GLN A 33 -4.42 5.35 -18.85
CA GLN A 33 -3.17 5.01 -19.55
C GLN A 33 -2.13 6.15 -19.59
N ARG A 34 -0.87 5.74 -19.44
CA ARG A 34 0.34 6.57 -19.27
C ARG A 34 0.89 7.07 -20.61
N LYS A 35 1.11 8.39 -20.70
CA LYS A 35 2.30 9.01 -21.32
C LYS A 35 2.44 10.43 -20.75
N GLY A 36 3.29 10.60 -19.73
CA GLY A 36 3.54 11.89 -19.09
C GLY A 36 3.80 11.79 -17.58
N ILE A 37 4.57 12.72 -17.03
CA ILE A 37 4.85 12.87 -15.60
C ILE A 37 3.57 13.40 -14.93
N ARG A 38 2.64 12.51 -14.57
CA ARG A 38 1.52 12.87 -13.69
C ARG A 38 1.99 12.89 -12.24
N ILE A 39 1.49 13.85 -11.47
CA ILE A 39 1.60 13.89 -10.01
C ILE A 39 1.12 12.55 -9.46
N LYS A 40 1.90 11.97 -8.53
CA LYS A 40 1.71 10.60 -8.02
C LYS A 40 0.31 10.37 -7.41
N GLU A 41 -0.37 11.41 -6.93
CA GLU A 41 -1.71 11.37 -6.31
C GLU A 41 -2.83 11.01 -7.28
N VAL A 42 -2.75 11.50 -8.51
CA VAL A 42 -3.73 11.16 -9.56
C VAL A 42 -3.76 9.64 -9.80
N LYS A 43 -2.63 8.96 -9.57
CA LYS A 43 -2.55 7.50 -9.71
C LYS A 43 -3.39 6.75 -8.70
N ILE A 44 -3.64 7.30 -7.51
CA ILE A 44 -4.49 6.63 -6.51
C ILE A 44 -5.94 6.65 -7.01
N PHE A 45 -6.43 7.81 -7.44
CA PHE A 45 -7.77 7.93 -8.03
C PHE A 45 -7.93 7.05 -9.27
N GLU A 46 -6.97 7.05 -10.19
CA GLU A 46 -7.00 6.18 -11.38
C GLU A 46 -7.09 4.70 -11.00
N LYS A 47 -6.34 4.27 -9.98
CA LYS A 47 -6.40 2.88 -9.47
C LYS A 47 -7.75 2.56 -8.86
N LEU A 48 -8.32 3.46 -8.04
CA LEU A 48 -9.64 3.26 -7.44
C LEU A 48 -10.73 3.19 -8.50
N ILE A 49 -10.75 4.14 -9.44
CA ILE A 49 -11.69 4.16 -10.58
C ILE A 49 -11.58 2.86 -11.38
N SER A 50 -10.36 2.44 -11.70
CA SER A 50 -10.06 1.19 -12.41
C SER A 50 -10.65 -0.03 -11.69
N GLN A 51 -10.51 -0.11 -10.36
CA GLN A 51 -11.10 -1.18 -9.57
C GLN A 51 -12.64 -1.13 -9.60
N ILE A 52 -13.26 0.04 -9.44
CA ILE A 52 -14.72 0.20 -9.48
C ILE A 52 -15.28 -0.25 -10.84
N ILE A 53 -14.68 0.22 -11.93
CA ILE A 53 -15.09 -0.10 -13.30
C ILE A 53 -14.96 -1.60 -13.60
N SER A 54 -13.95 -2.25 -13.02
CA SER A 54 -13.76 -3.69 -13.21
C SER A 54 -14.92 -4.51 -12.63
N ARG A 55 -15.52 -4.01 -11.55
CA ARG A 55 -16.59 -4.68 -10.81
C ARG A 55 -18.00 -4.24 -11.23
N HIS A 56 -18.16 -3.01 -11.75
CA HIS A 56 -19.47 -2.43 -12.04
C HIS A 56 -19.64 -1.99 -13.49
N ASN A 57 -20.61 -2.59 -14.19
CA ASN A 57 -20.96 -2.20 -15.56
C ASN A 57 -21.51 -0.77 -15.63
N ASN A 58 -22.24 -0.33 -14.60
CA ASN A 58 -22.76 1.05 -14.53
C ASN A 58 -21.64 2.07 -14.40
N ALA A 59 -20.59 1.77 -13.60
CA ALA A 59 -19.38 2.59 -13.56
C ALA A 59 -18.69 2.69 -14.92
N PHE A 60 -18.56 1.55 -15.62
CA PHE A 60 -17.98 1.54 -16.95
C PHE A 60 -18.76 2.43 -17.93
N LYS A 61 -20.10 2.35 -17.91
CA LYS A 61 -20.96 3.20 -18.74
C LYS A 61 -20.80 4.67 -18.40
N LEU A 62 -20.76 5.02 -17.11
CA LEU A 62 -20.60 6.39 -16.64
C LEU A 62 -19.28 7.02 -17.11
N VAL A 63 -18.17 6.31 -16.93
CA VAL A 63 -16.85 6.82 -17.36
C VAL A 63 -16.77 6.97 -18.87
N ARG A 64 -17.40 6.04 -19.62
CA ARG A 64 -17.50 6.14 -21.08
C ARG A 64 -18.33 7.34 -21.53
N GLN A 65 -19.50 7.57 -20.92
CA GLN A 65 -20.34 8.73 -21.22
C GLN A 65 -19.60 10.05 -20.96
N ARG A 66 -18.84 10.12 -19.85
CA ARG A 66 -17.98 11.27 -19.55
C ARG A 66 -16.90 11.49 -20.61
N GLN A 67 -16.28 10.43 -21.12
CA GLN A 67 -15.31 10.53 -22.20
C GLN A 67 -15.95 11.06 -23.50
N GLU A 68 -17.17 10.60 -23.82
CA GLU A 68 -17.92 11.05 -24.99
C GLU A 68 -18.39 12.51 -24.88
N LEU A 69 -18.70 12.99 -23.66
CA LEU A 69 -19.10 14.37 -23.40
C LEU A 69 -17.93 15.37 -23.31
N ASN A 70 -16.74 14.92 -22.89
CA ASN A 70 -15.53 15.75 -22.77
C ASN A 70 -14.72 15.82 -24.09
N LEU A 71 -15.33 15.55 -25.25
CA LEU A 71 -14.67 15.59 -26.56
C LEU A 71 -14.38 17.04 -27.00
N GLU A 72 -13.34 17.64 -26.42
CA GLU A 72 -12.47 18.53 -27.17
C GLU A 72 -11.51 17.64 -27.98
N PRO A 73 -11.50 17.70 -29.33
CA PRO A 73 -10.76 16.76 -30.18
C PRO A 73 -9.22 16.74 -29.98
N ALA A 74 -8.68 17.62 -29.14
CA ALA A 74 -7.25 17.71 -28.82
C ALA A 74 -6.83 17.08 -27.47
N ALA A 75 -7.76 16.70 -26.59
CA ALA A 75 -7.43 16.25 -25.23
C ALA A 75 -7.12 14.75 -25.17
N THR A 76 -5.85 14.38 -25.34
CA THR A 76 -5.37 12.97 -25.28
C THR A 76 -5.54 12.34 -23.88
N HIS A 77 -5.76 13.13 -22.82
CA HIS A 77 -5.80 12.65 -21.44
C HIS A 77 -6.76 13.44 -20.54
N ALA A 78 -7.37 12.73 -19.57
CA ALA A 78 -8.18 13.34 -18.51
C ALA A 78 -7.32 14.22 -17.59
N THR A 79 -7.82 15.41 -17.25
CA THR A 79 -7.20 16.28 -16.24
C THR A 79 -7.39 15.71 -14.83
N GLN A 80 -6.66 16.23 -13.83
CA GLN A 80 -6.89 15.88 -12.43
C GLN A 80 -8.32 16.19 -11.99
N ALA A 81 -8.87 17.33 -12.42
CA ALA A 81 -10.24 17.72 -12.12
C ALA A 81 -11.26 16.75 -12.74
N ASP A 82 -11.03 16.29 -13.97
CA ASP A 82 -11.87 15.26 -14.61
C ASP A 82 -11.86 13.96 -13.81
N ILE A 83 -10.68 13.52 -13.36
CA ILE A 83 -10.52 12.28 -12.61
C ILE A 83 -11.24 12.34 -11.27
N ILE A 84 -11.10 13.43 -10.52
CA ILE A 84 -11.80 13.64 -9.25
C ILE A 84 -13.31 13.71 -9.47
N THR A 85 -13.76 14.37 -10.53
CA THR A 85 -15.18 14.48 -10.87
C THR A 85 -15.77 13.12 -11.22
N ILE A 86 -15.08 12.33 -12.05
CA ILE A 86 -15.48 10.95 -12.38
C ILE A 86 -15.54 10.11 -11.12
N PHE A 87 -14.52 10.18 -10.26
CA PHE A 87 -14.51 9.45 -9.00
C PHE A 87 -15.71 9.81 -8.12
N THR A 88 -16.00 11.09 -7.94
CA THR A 88 -17.15 11.58 -7.15
C THR A 88 -18.47 11.05 -7.70
N GLN A 89 -18.67 11.11 -9.02
CA GLN A 89 -19.88 10.59 -9.65
C GLN A 89 -20.03 9.07 -9.49
N LEU A 90 -18.92 8.34 -9.56
CA LEU A 90 -18.91 6.90 -9.32
C LEU A 90 -19.33 6.55 -7.90
N LEU A 91 -18.86 7.30 -6.90
CA LEU A 91 -19.26 7.09 -5.50
C LEU A 91 -20.75 7.31 -5.26
N HIS A 92 -21.37 8.28 -5.94
CA HIS A 92 -22.81 8.51 -5.87
C HIS A 92 -23.62 7.42 -6.59
N THR A 93 -23.07 6.90 -7.68
CA THR A 93 -23.75 5.86 -8.49
C THR A 93 -23.69 4.49 -7.81
N ILE A 94 -22.68 4.25 -6.98
CA ILE A 94 -22.42 2.95 -6.36
C ILE A 94 -22.25 3.16 -4.85
N PRO A 95 -23.37 3.31 -4.11
CA PRO A 95 -23.31 3.58 -2.68
C PRO A 95 -22.84 2.36 -1.88
N GLY A 96 -22.27 2.62 -0.70
CA GLY A 96 -22.01 1.59 0.33
C GLY A 96 -20.69 0.83 0.20
N TYR A 97 -19.72 1.34 -0.55
CA TYR A 97 -18.40 0.72 -0.67
C TYR A 97 -17.42 1.23 0.39
N THR A 98 -16.53 0.34 0.82
CA THR A 98 -15.35 0.69 1.60
C THR A 98 -14.12 0.55 0.73
N PHE A 99 -13.36 1.64 0.58
CA PHE A 99 -12.10 1.66 -0.16
C PHE A 99 -10.93 1.54 0.81
N ILE A 100 -9.96 0.70 0.48
CA ILE A 100 -8.72 0.55 1.24
C ILE A 100 -7.57 0.99 0.35
N ALA A 101 -6.91 2.08 0.74
CA ALA A 101 -5.75 2.63 0.06
C ALA A 101 -4.48 2.33 0.88
N ASP A 102 -3.76 1.29 0.49
CA ASP A 102 -2.50 0.88 1.12
C ASP A 102 -1.28 1.60 0.54
N GLY A 103 -0.37 2.00 1.43
CA GLY A 103 0.90 2.65 1.12
C GLY A 103 0.76 4.09 0.67
N LEU A 104 -0.09 4.91 1.32
CA LEU A 104 -0.21 6.35 1.03
C LEU A 104 1.15 7.07 1.11
N ASP A 105 2.05 6.61 1.97
CA ASP A 105 3.41 7.14 2.13
C ASP A 105 4.31 6.95 0.90
N LYS A 106 3.96 6.06 -0.04
CA LYS A 106 4.70 5.90 -1.30
C LYS A 106 4.50 7.07 -2.27
N TYR A 107 3.49 7.90 -2.03
CA TYR A 107 3.06 8.98 -2.93
C TYR A 107 3.56 10.37 -2.50
N THR A 108 4.31 10.47 -1.40
CA THR A 108 4.78 11.75 -0.81
C THR A 108 6.07 12.32 -1.41
N TYR A 109 6.66 11.67 -2.42
CA TYR A 109 8.07 11.88 -2.80
C TYR A 109 8.34 13.03 -3.80
N LEU A 110 7.35 13.78 -4.29
CA LEU A 110 7.60 14.84 -5.27
C LEU A 110 6.95 16.16 -4.86
N ASP A 111 7.82 17.14 -4.62
CA ASP A 111 7.63 18.60 -4.57
C ASP A 111 6.52 19.13 -3.63
N ASN A 112 6.92 19.77 -2.52
CA ASN A 112 6.02 20.26 -1.47
C ASN A 112 4.97 19.23 -1.00
N SER A 113 5.48 18.08 -0.58
CA SER A 113 4.78 16.86 -0.19
C SER A 113 3.56 17.04 0.72
N SER A 114 3.56 18.00 1.65
CA SER A 114 2.43 18.21 2.56
C SER A 114 1.23 18.88 1.88
N ALA A 115 1.46 19.84 0.97
CA ALA A 115 0.39 20.57 0.29
C ALA A 115 -0.35 19.69 -0.72
N SER A 116 0.39 18.84 -1.43
CA SER A 116 -0.19 17.90 -2.40
C SER A 116 -1.02 16.83 -1.67
N ILE A 117 -0.49 16.20 -0.62
CA ILE A 117 -1.23 15.19 0.16
C ILE A 117 -2.46 15.81 0.81
N LYS A 118 -2.33 17.02 1.35
CA LYS A 118 -3.46 17.78 1.91
C LYS A 118 -4.56 17.96 0.88
N LYS A 119 -4.21 18.43 -0.33
CA LYS A 119 -5.18 18.60 -1.42
C LYS A 119 -5.83 17.27 -1.78
N PHE A 120 -5.05 16.20 -1.92
CA PHE A 120 -5.56 14.86 -2.19
C PHE A 120 -6.57 14.38 -1.13
N LEU A 121 -6.23 14.47 0.16
CA LEU A 121 -7.12 14.05 1.25
C LEU A 121 -8.39 14.89 1.29
N HIS A 122 -8.28 16.19 1.02
CA HIS A 122 -9.43 17.09 0.90
C HIS A 122 -10.33 16.70 -0.29
N ASP A 123 -9.76 16.44 -1.46
CA ASP A 123 -10.50 16.03 -2.66
C ASP A 123 -11.23 14.69 -2.43
N VAL A 124 -10.59 13.71 -1.79
CA VAL A 124 -11.25 12.43 -1.43
C VAL A 124 -12.39 12.66 -0.44
N THR A 125 -12.17 13.51 0.58
CA THR A 125 -13.19 13.74 1.61
C THR A 125 -14.41 14.41 1.03
N ASN A 126 -14.21 15.43 0.19
CA ASN A 126 -15.32 16.11 -0.49
C ASN A 126 -16.05 15.18 -1.45
N ALA A 127 -15.35 14.25 -2.11
CA ALA A 127 -15.99 13.25 -2.96
C ALA A 127 -16.86 12.26 -2.14
N VAL A 128 -16.49 12.00 -0.89
CA VAL A 128 -17.11 10.99 -0.01
C VAL A 128 -18.21 11.58 0.89
N ILE A 129 -18.14 12.86 1.28
CA ILE A 129 -18.97 13.46 2.35
C ILE A 129 -20.48 13.34 2.13
N SER A 130 -20.93 13.37 0.88
CA SER A 130 -22.35 13.24 0.50
C SER A 130 -22.74 11.80 0.15
N THR A 131 -21.91 10.83 0.49
CA THR A 131 -22.08 9.41 0.14
C THR A 131 -21.98 8.52 1.37
N HIS A 132 -22.52 7.29 1.27
CA HIS A 132 -22.36 6.26 2.30
C HIS A 132 -21.04 5.48 2.17
N THR A 133 -20.02 6.08 1.54
CA THR A 133 -18.73 5.45 1.27
C THR A 133 -17.80 5.63 2.45
N GLN A 134 -16.98 4.62 2.75
CA GLN A 134 -15.89 4.73 3.72
C GLN A 134 -14.55 4.59 3.01
N VAL A 135 -13.53 5.32 3.47
CA VAL A 135 -12.17 5.21 2.92
C VAL A 135 -11.20 5.01 4.07
N LEU A 136 -10.45 3.91 4.02
CA LEU A 136 -9.36 3.60 4.94
C LEU A 136 -8.03 3.83 4.22
N PHE A 137 -7.22 4.74 4.76
CA PHE A 137 -5.84 4.94 4.32
C PHE A 137 -4.89 4.21 5.27
N ILE A 138 -3.99 3.41 4.70
CA ILE A 138 -2.91 2.73 5.44
C ILE A 138 -1.59 3.33 4.97
N SER A 139 -0.76 3.72 5.93
CA SER A 139 0.54 4.32 5.63
C SER A 139 1.54 4.10 6.75
N ARG A 140 2.82 4.16 6.41
CA ARG A 140 3.85 4.38 7.42
C ARG A 140 3.69 5.75 8.06
N ASN A 141 4.22 5.88 9.28
CA ASN A 141 4.18 7.13 10.02
C ASN A 141 5.17 8.16 9.42
N LYS A 142 4.69 8.99 8.48
CA LYS A 142 5.47 10.02 7.80
C LYS A 142 5.06 11.42 8.27
N PRO A 143 6.00 12.32 8.61
CA PRO A 143 5.70 13.68 9.09
C PRO A 143 4.81 14.48 8.13
N GLU A 144 4.97 14.30 6.82
CA GLU A 144 4.23 15.00 5.78
C GLU A 144 2.72 14.68 5.86
N ILE A 145 2.39 13.41 6.06
CA ILE A 145 1.01 12.93 6.24
C ILE A 145 0.46 13.43 7.57
N GLN A 146 1.26 13.37 8.63
CA GLN A 146 0.84 13.87 9.93
C GLN A 146 0.51 15.37 9.89
N GLN A 147 1.35 16.19 9.26
CA GLN A 147 1.13 17.63 9.16
C GLN A 147 -0.12 17.96 8.34
N ALA A 148 -0.36 17.25 7.24
CA ALA A 148 -1.57 17.42 6.43
C ALA A 148 -2.85 17.10 7.22
N LEU A 149 -2.79 16.11 8.12
CA LEU A 149 -3.92 15.74 8.98
C LEU A 149 -4.09 16.66 10.20
N ILE A 150 -3.02 17.17 10.80
CA ILE A 150 -3.12 18.00 12.03
C ILE A 150 -3.71 19.38 11.72
N LYS A 151 -3.29 20.00 10.62
CA LYS A 151 -3.64 21.40 10.34
C LYS A 151 -5.03 21.56 9.73
N ASP A 152 -5.49 20.56 8.97
CA ASP A 152 -6.63 20.73 8.08
C ASP A 152 -7.46 19.44 7.90
N ALA A 153 -7.29 18.42 8.75
CA ALA A 153 -8.13 17.23 8.62
C ALA A 153 -9.61 17.62 8.73
N PRO A 154 -10.44 17.25 7.73
CA PRO A 154 -11.87 17.27 7.89
C PRO A 154 -12.28 16.59 9.20
N LYS A 155 -13.27 17.14 9.91
CA LYS A 155 -13.79 16.59 11.18
C LYS A 155 -14.20 15.11 11.07
N SER A 156 -14.44 14.62 9.86
CA SER A 156 -14.80 13.25 9.53
C SER A 156 -13.62 12.26 9.50
N PHE A 157 -12.36 12.71 9.59
CA PHE A 157 -11.22 11.80 9.63
C PHE A 157 -10.96 11.26 11.03
N ASN A 158 -11.06 9.94 11.16
CA ASN A 158 -10.55 9.23 12.33
C ASN A 158 -9.15 8.71 12.04
N LYS A 159 -8.18 9.08 12.89
CA LYS A 159 -6.80 8.60 12.80
C LYS A 159 -6.55 7.59 13.91
N TYR A 160 -6.07 6.42 13.54
CA TYR A 160 -5.53 5.45 14.48
C TYR A 160 -4.05 5.21 14.16
N LYS A 161 -3.20 5.23 15.19
CA LYS A 161 -1.78 4.87 15.07
C LYS A 161 -1.63 3.50 15.71
N ILE A 162 -1.26 2.51 14.91
CA ILE A 162 -0.89 1.19 15.43
C ILE A 162 0.40 1.35 16.25
N ILE A 163 0.34 0.97 17.51
CA ILE A 163 1.47 0.96 18.46
C ILE A 163 1.82 -0.49 18.83
N PRO A 164 3.05 -0.77 19.32
CA PRO A 164 3.47 -2.13 19.67
C PRO A 164 2.50 -2.86 20.62
N GLU A 165 1.86 -2.12 21.53
CA GLU A 165 0.91 -2.63 22.51
C GLU A 165 -0.35 -3.21 21.85
N ASP A 166 -0.79 -2.66 20.71
CA ASP A 166 -1.97 -3.13 19.97
C ASP A 166 -1.82 -4.58 19.48
N ILE A 167 -0.58 -5.01 19.28
CA ILE A 167 -0.24 -6.28 18.63
C ILE A 167 0.65 -7.17 19.49
N GLN A 168 0.92 -6.77 20.73
CA GLN A 168 1.82 -7.48 21.64
C GLN A 168 1.30 -8.91 21.94
N SER A 169 0.00 -9.07 22.13
CA SER A 169 -0.59 -10.39 22.38
C SER A 169 -0.42 -11.31 21.18
N ASP A 170 -0.67 -10.80 19.97
CA ASP A 170 -0.54 -11.57 18.74
C ASP A 170 0.92 -11.94 18.44
N THR A 171 1.86 -11.02 18.67
CA THR A 171 3.30 -11.31 18.50
C THR A 171 3.79 -12.31 19.54
N ALA A 172 3.31 -12.26 20.77
CA ALA A 172 3.61 -13.24 21.81
C ALA A 172 3.12 -14.65 21.42
N ILE A 173 1.86 -14.76 20.98
CA ILE A 173 1.29 -16.04 20.52
C ILE A 173 2.07 -16.58 19.32
N PHE A 174 2.37 -15.72 18.34
CA PHE A 174 3.09 -16.13 17.14
C PHE A 174 4.55 -16.51 17.44
N SER A 175 5.23 -15.79 18.32
CA SER A 175 6.57 -16.12 18.81
C SER A 175 6.57 -17.49 19.48
N GLN A 176 5.62 -17.74 20.38
CA GLN A 176 5.51 -19.02 21.08
C GLN A 176 5.27 -20.19 20.09
N ASP A 177 4.39 -20.03 19.10
CA ASP A 177 4.17 -21.04 18.05
C ASP A 177 5.47 -21.34 17.28
N ILE A 178 6.23 -20.31 16.90
CA ILE A 178 7.52 -20.47 16.23
C ILE A 178 8.49 -21.27 17.11
N ILE A 179 8.60 -20.91 18.40
CA ILE A 179 9.52 -21.57 19.33
C ILE A 179 9.15 -23.03 19.56
N ASN A 180 7.88 -23.31 19.86
CA ASN A 180 7.39 -24.67 20.10
C ASN A 180 7.70 -25.59 18.90
N ARG A 181 7.52 -25.07 17.68
CA ARG A 181 7.79 -25.82 16.44
C ARG A 181 9.27 -26.00 16.14
N LYS A 182 10.10 -25.00 16.43
CA LYS A 182 11.54 -25.00 16.06
C LYS A 182 12.44 -25.63 17.09
N LEU A 183 12.06 -25.55 18.36
CA LEU A 183 12.87 -25.99 19.50
C LEU A 183 12.13 -27.00 20.39
N PRO A 184 11.50 -28.05 19.83
CA PRO A 184 10.67 -28.99 20.61
C PRO A 184 11.46 -29.75 21.69
N ASN A 185 12.78 -29.86 21.52
CA ASN A 185 13.65 -30.59 22.44
C ASN A 185 14.14 -29.74 23.63
N LYS A 186 13.74 -28.46 23.73
CA LYS A 186 14.10 -27.57 24.85
C LYS A 186 13.02 -27.63 25.92
N THR A 187 13.38 -27.38 27.18
CA THR A 187 12.42 -27.34 28.28
C THR A 187 11.46 -26.16 28.12
N ASP A 188 10.25 -26.29 28.67
CA ASP A 188 9.21 -25.25 28.60
C ASP A 188 9.70 -23.89 29.14
N ASN A 189 10.49 -23.91 30.22
CA ASN A 189 11.09 -22.69 30.77
C ASN A 189 12.01 -21.99 29.74
N ILE A 190 12.90 -22.75 29.07
CA ILE A 190 13.79 -22.19 28.05
C ILE A 190 12.98 -21.67 26.86
N GLN A 191 11.97 -22.40 26.42
CA GLN A 191 11.09 -21.98 25.32
C GLN A 191 10.35 -20.68 25.67
N SER A 192 9.80 -20.57 26.88
CA SER A 192 9.10 -19.37 27.36
C SER A 192 10.03 -18.15 27.42
N THR A 193 11.22 -18.28 28.00
CA THR A 193 12.19 -17.16 28.08
C THR A 193 12.59 -16.66 26.68
N ILE A 194 12.83 -17.58 25.74
CA ILE A 194 13.18 -17.23 24.36
C ILE A 194 12.01 -16.53 23.68
N SER A 195 10.80 -17.09 23.82
CA SER A 195 9.58 -16.53 23.25
C SER A 195 9.34 -15.11 23.71
N GLU A 196 9.49 -14.84 25.01
CA GLU A 196 9.39 -13.50 25.60
C GLU A 196 10.46 -12.55 25.04
N THR A 197 11.72 -13.00 24.99
CA THR A 197 12.83 -12.18 24.47
C THR A 197 12.60 -11.76 23.03
N ILE A 198 12.23 -12.72 22.17
CA ILE A 198 11.95 -12.50 20.74
C ILE A 198 10.72 -11.62 20.54
N THR A 199 9.69 -11.77 21.37
CA THR A 199 8.50 -10.92 21.36
C THR A 199 8.86 -9.47 21.66
N ASN A 200 9.68 -9.25 22.69
CA ASN A 200 10.13 -7.91 23.08
C ASN A 200 11.03 -7.28 22.00
N GLN A 201 11.91 -8.06 21.38
CA GLN A 201 12.81 -7.55 20.34
C GLN A 201 12.12 -7.27 19.00
N CYS A 202 11.07 -8.01 18.65
CA CYS A 202 10.41 -7.81 17.37
C CYS A 202 9.70 -6.45 17.27
N GLN A 203 9.43 -5.80 18.40
CA GLN A 203 8.79 -4.47 18.46
C GLN A 203 7.51 -4.41 17.61
N GLY A 204 6.72 -5.48 17.61
CA GLY A 204 5.50 -5.60 16.83
C GLY A 204 5.68 -6.07 15.37
N GLN A 205 6.91 -6.32 14.91
CA GLN A 205 7.17 -6.67 13.51
C GLN A 205 7.06 -8.17 13.27
N PHE A 206 5.89 -8.63 12.79
CA PHE A 206 5.71 -10.03 12.38
C PHE A 206 6.69 -10.50 11.31
N LEU A 207 7.12 -9.62 10.41
CA LEU A 207 8.13 -9.94 9.41
C LEU A 207 9.47 -10.29 10.06
N TRP A 208 9.85 -9.57 11.12
CA TRP A 208 11.05 -9.86 11.90
C TRP A 208 10.97 -11.26 12.50
N LEU A 209 9.85 -11.62 13.14
CA LEU A 209 9.60 -12.97 13.68
C LEU A 209 9.70 -14.05 12.61
N LYS A 210 9.15 -13.79 11.42
CA LYS A 210 9.19 -14.71 10.29
C LYS A 210 10.60 -14.94 9.77
N ILE A 211 11.45 -13.91 9.73
CA ILE A 211 12.86 -14.05 9.32
C ILE A 211 13.65 -14.76 10.42
N GLN A 212 13.38 -14.42 11.67
CA GLN A 212 14.04 -15.02 12.84
C GLN A 212 13.81 -16.53 12.95
N LYS A 213 12.63 -17.00 12.55
CA LYS A 213 12.29 -18.42 12.43
C LYS A 213 13.33 -19.23 11.65
N ASP A 214 14.01 -18.65 10.65
CA ASP A 214 14.99 -19.36 9.82
C ASP A 214 16.34 -19.57 10.54
N SER A 215 16.67 -18.65 11.45
CA SER A 215 17.85 -18.74 12.32
C SER A 215 17.67 -19.78 13.44
N LEU A 216 16.43 -20.04 13.84
CA LEU A 216 16.08 -21.03 14.85
C LEU A 216 16.00 -22.44 14.24
N ARG A 217 17.06 -23.23 14.44
CA ARG A 217 17.16 -24.62 13.97
C ARG A 217 17.23 -25.62 15.13
N ALA A 218 16.70 -26.81 14.90
CA ALA A 218 16.81 -27.92 15.84
C ALA A 218 18.31 -28.24 16.09
N GLY A 219 18.69 -28.40 17.36
CA GLY A 219 20.07 -28.71 17.74
C GLY A 219 20.97 -27.50 18.01
N ILE A 220 20.47 -26.26 17.91
CA ILE A 220 21.26 -25.05 18.24
C ILE A 220 21.70 -25.05 19.71
N ASN A 221 22.95 -24.69 19.96
CA ASN A 221 23.50 -24.58 21.31
C ASN A 221 23.13 -23.23 21.96
N LYS A 222 23.28 -23.12 23.29
CA LYS A 222 22.82 -21.94 24.05
C LYS A 222 23.46 -20.63 23.59
N LYS A 223 24.76 -20.63 23.26
CA LYS A 223 25.48 -19.43 22.80
C LYS A 223 25.02 -18.98 21.42
N GLN A 224 24.87 -19.93 20.49
CA GLN A 224 24.37 -19.66 19.14
C GLN A 224 22.93 -19.16 19.15
N LEU A 225 22.11 -19.70 20.06
CA LEU A 225 20.74 -19.28 20.25
C LEU A 225 20.65 -17.84 20.76
N GLN A 226 21.47 -17.49 21.74
CA GLN A 226 21.54 -16.14 22.28
C GLN A 226 22.00 -15.14 21.21
N HIS A 227 23.06 -15.46 20.46
CA HIS A 227 23.53 -14.63 19.34
C HIS A 227 22.48 -14.47 18.24
N ALA A 228 21.76 -15.55 17.90
CA ALA A 228 20.70 -15.47 16.89
C ALA A 228 19.58 -14.53 17.33
N ILE A 229 19.24 -14.50 18.62
CA ILE A 229 18.19 -13.65 19.20
C ILE A 229 18.66 -12.19 19.32
N GLU A 230 19.89 -11.95 19.76
CA GLU A 230 20.43 -10.60 19.95
C GLU A 230 20.68 -9.85 18.63
N ASP A 231 20.98 -10.57 17.55
CA ASP A 231 21.21 -9.95 16.25
C ASP A 231 19.92 -9.56 15.52
N THR A 232 19.91 -8.34 14.97
CA THR A 232 18.89 -7.98 13.98
C THR A 232 19.14 -8.79 12.70
N PRO A 233 18.13 -9.51 12.16
CA PRO A 233 18.32 -10.32 10.97
C PRO A 233 18.82 -9.45 9.81
N THR A 234 19.99 -9.78 9.25
CA THR A 234 20.62 -8.99 8.18
C THR A 234 19.71 -8.85 6.95
N ARG A 235 18.86 -9.87 6.72
CA ARG A 235 17.83 -9.91 5.66
C ARG A 235 16.72 -8.86 5.78
N LEU A 236 16.54 -8.21 6.94
CA LEU A 236 15.51 -7.19 7.10
C LEU A 236 15.78 -6.01 6.15
N ASN A 237 17.04 -5.55 6.08
CA ASN A 237 17.45 -4.40 5.27
C ASN A 237 17.26 -4.69 3.78
N ASP A 238 17.69 -5.88 3.33
CA ASP A 238 17.56 -6.28 1.93
C ASP A 238 16.09 -6.33 1.45
N LEU A 239 15.14 -6.66 2.33
CA LEU A 239 13.72 -6.76 1.98
C LEU A 239 13.02 -5.40 1.86
N TYR A 240 13.52 -4.37 2.53
CA TYR A 240 12.97 -3.02 2.43
C TYR A 240 13.48 -2.26 1.19
N ASP A 241 14.68 -2.59 0.69
CA ASP A 241 15.25 -1.98 -0.52
C ASP A 241 14.58 -2.45 -1.83
N HIS A 242 13.82 -3.56 -1.77
CA HIS A 242 13.17 -4.17 -2.95
C HIS A 242 11.64 -3.89 -3.06
N ASN A 243 11.06 -2.99 -2.27
CA ASN A 243 9.60 -2.75 -2.18
C ASN A 243 9.11 -1.31 -2.41
#